data_AF-A0A2E8XMB1-F1
#
_entry.id   AF-A0A2E8XMB1-F1
#
_cell.length_a   1.000
_cell.length_b   1.000
_cell.length_c   1.000
_cell.angle_alpha   90.00
_cell.angle_beta   90.00
_cell.angle_gamma   90.00
#
_symmetry.space_group_name_H-M   'P 1'
#
loop_
_entity.id
_entity.type
_entity.pdbx_description
1 polymer ?
#
loop_
_entity_poly.entity_id
_entity_poly.type
_entity_poly.pdbx_seq_one_letter_code
_entity_poly.pdbx_strand_id
1 'polypeptide(L)'
;IIYDFAKSDNAILSGVDNLTITPAGDVLVAEDGGNMQLIGITLNQNLIPIAQVVGHDRSEICGPAFDPSHNRLYFSSQRGETGSSQGGVIFEISRV
;
A
#
# COMPACT_ATOMS: atom_id res chain seq x y z
N ILE A 1 16.27 -7.45 7.20
CA ILE A 1 14.81 -7.67 7.22
C ILE A 1 14.22 -6.45 7.92
N ILE A 2 13.37 -5.68 7.25
CA ILE A 2 12.77 -4.45 7.82
C ILE A 2 11.37 -4.68 8.38
N TYR A 3 10.76 -5.83 8.06
CA TYR A 3 9.49 -6.31 8.58
C TYR A 3 9.41 -7.83 8.41
N ASP A 4 8.82 -8.52 9.39
CA ASP A 4 8.55 -9.96 9.39
C ASP A 4 7.21 -10.18 10.10
N PHE A 5 6.19 -10.61 9.35
CA PHE A 5 4.83 -10.79 9.87
C PHE A 5 4.80 -11.74 11.07
N ALA A 6 5.58 -12.81 11.06
CA ALA A 6 5.57 -13.82 12.12
C ALA A 6 6.27 -13.35 13.42
N LYS A 7 7.03 -12.25 13.35
CA LYS A 7 7.80 -11.71 14.48
C LYS A 7 7.40 -10.29 14.88
N SER A 8 6.49 -9.66 14.14
CA SER A 8 6.06 -8.29 14.42
C SER A 8 5.09 -8.27 15.60
N ASP A 9 5.33 -7.38 16.56
CA ASP A 9 4.36 -7.06 17.63
C ASP A 9 3.09 -6.41 17.07
N ASN A 10 3.17 -5.85 15.86
CA ASN A 10 2.05 -5.32 15.08
C ASN A 10 2.05 -5.95 13.68
N ALA A 11 1.47 -7.15 13.58
CA ALA A 11 1.42 -7.94 12.34
C ALA A 11 0.32 -7.44 11.38
N ILE A 12 0.42 -6.18 10.95
CA ILE A 12 -0.60 -5.50 10.13
C ILE A 12 -0.48 -5.80 8.63
N LEU A 13 0.72 -6.13 8.15
CA LEU A 13 1.00 -6.44 6.74
C LEU A 13 1.09 -7.96 6.54
N SER A 14 0.01 -8.57 6.06
CA SER A 14 -0.21 -10.02 6.03
C SER A 14 0.03 -10.68 4.67
N GLY A 15 -0.19 -9.92 3.58
CA GLY A 15 -0.04 -10.39 2.20
C GLY A 15 0.67 -9.34 1.35
N VAL A 16 1.90 -8.98 1.66
CA VAL A 16 2.61 -7.91 0.93
C VAL A 16 2.98 -8.32 -0.49
N ASP A 17 2.92 -7.38 -1.43
CA ASP A 17 3.38 -7.59 -2.82
C ASP A 17 4.19 -6.38 -3.30
N ASN A 18 3.52 -5.26 -3.55
CA ASN A 18 4.12 -4.10 -4.18
C ASN A 18 4.77 -3.13 -3.18
N LEU A 19 5.80 -2.42 -3.62
CA LEU A 19 6.47 -1.40 -2.83
C LEU A 19 6.92 -0.20 -3.65
N THR A 20 7.12 0.93 -2.96
CA THR A 20 7.81 2.11 -3.49
C THR A 20 8.55 2.82 -2.35
N ILE A 21 9.36 3.82 -2.68
CA ILE A 21 10.21 4.52 -1.70
C ILE A 21 9.88 6.01 -1.72
N THR A 22 9.75 6.61 -0.54
CA THR A 22 9.60 8.06 -0.38
C THR A 22 10.95 8.78 -0.57
N PRO A 23 10.97 10.08 -0.86
CA PRO A 23 12.23 10.85 -0.90
C PRO A 23 13.05 10.81 0.40
N ALA A 24 12.42 10.52 1.54
CA ALA A 24 13.07 10.39 2.84
C ALA A 24 13.71 8.99 3.06
N GLY A 25 13.45 8.03 2.18
CA GLY A 25 13.96 6.66 2.28
C GLY A 25 13.00 5.68 2.98
N ASP A 26 11.82 6.12 3.41
CA ASP A 26 10.80 5.22 3.96
C ASP A 26 10.22 4.32 2.86
N VAL A 27 9.97 3.06 3.17
CA VAL A 27 9.42 2.07 2.23
C VAL A 27 7.90 2.03 2.38
N LEU A 28 7.17 2.40 1.33
CA LEU A 28 5.73 2.18 1.27
C LEU A 28 5.47 0.76 0.78
N VAL A 29 4.74 -0.03 1.55
CA VAL A 29 4.41 -1.43 1.28
C VAL A 29 2.90 -1.57 1.13
N ALA A 30 2.50 -2.20 0.03
CA ALA A 30 1.11 -2.43 -0.33
C ALA A 30 0.71 -3.89 -0.09
N GLU A 31 -0.50 -4.10 0.43
CA GLU A 31 -1.08 -5.44 0.56
C GLU A 31 -1.78 -5.92 -0.72
N ASP A 32 -1.57 -7.20 -1.03
CA ASP A 32 -2.44 -8.07 -1.81
C ASP A 32 -3.38 -8.84 -0.85
N GLY A 33 -4.65 -8.44 -0.84
CA GLY A 33 -5.62 -8.86 0.17
C GLY A 33 -5.38 -8.21 1.53
N GLY A 34 -5.55 -9.00 2.60
CA GLY A 34 -5.43 -8.49 3.97
C GLY A 34 -6.46 -7.40 4.28
N ASN A 35 -6.00 -6.31 4.88
CA ASN A 35 -6.83 -5.15 5.20
C ASN A 35 -6.86 -4.11 4.07
N MET A 36 -6.26 -4.40 2.91
CA MET A 36 -6.17 -3.50 1.76
C MET A 36 -5.53 -2.15 2.14
N GLN A 37 -4.37 -2.23 2.80
CA GLN A 37 -3.64 -1.06 3.29
C GLN A 37 -2.35 -0.80 2.53
N LEU A 38 -2.00 0.49 2.49
CA LEU A 38 -0.67 0.98 2.17
C LEU A 38 -0.02 1.47 3.46
N ILE A 39 1.07 0.84 3.86
CA ILE A 39 1.78 1.13 5.11
C ILE A 39 3.20 1.63 4.79
N GLY A 40 3.61 2.73 5.42
CA GLY A 40 5.00 3.16 5.43
C GLY A 40 5.79 2.46 6.52
N ILE A 41 6.93 1.86 6.15
CA ILE A 41 7.94 1.36 7.06
C ILE A 41 9.07 2.37 7.08
N THR A 42 9.23 3.04 8.22
CA THR A 42 10.27 4.07 8.37
C THR A 42 11.66 3.46 8.53
N LEU A 43 12.71 4.28 8.40
CA LEU A 43 14.09 3.86 8.70
C LEU A 43 14.27 3.31 10.12
N ASN A 44 13.45 3.76 11.08
CA ASN A 44 13.43 3.26 12.46
C ASN A 44 12.49 2.05 12.65
N GLN A 45 12.02 1.43 11.56
CA GLN A 45 11.11 0.27 11.55
C GLN A 45 9.73 0.51 12.18
N ASN A 46 9.32 1.78 12.33
CA ASN A 46 7.94 2.10 12.68
C ASN A 46 7.01 1.86 11.50
N LEU A 47 5.83 1.30 11.77
CA LEU A 47 4.75 1.10 10.81
C LEU A 47 3.76 2.27 10.87
N ILE A 48 3.58 2.97 9.75
CA ILE A 48 2.71 4.15 9.63
C ILE A 48 1.63 3.87 8.58
N PRO A 49 0.36 3.76 8.97
CA PRO A 49 -0.73 3.66 8.00
C PRO A 49 -0.84 4.91 7.13
N ILE A 50 -0.81 4.74 5.80
CA ILE A 50 -0.92 5.83 4.83
C ILE A 50 -2.32 5.89 4.23
N ALA A 51 -2.86 4.74 3.82
CA ALA A 51 -4.19 4.62 3.26
C ALA A 51 -4.78 3.22 3.47
N GLN A 52 -6.10 3.15 3.44
CA GLN A 52 -6.85 1.90 3.37
C GLN A 52 -7.95 2.02 2.31
N VAL A 53 -8.08 1.02 1.44
CA VAL A 53 -9.14 0.96 0.44
C VAL A 53 -10.26 0.07 0.97
N VAL A 54 -11.32 0.70 1.48
CA VAL A 54 -12.46 0.00 2.11
C VAL A 54 -13.40 -0.57 1.04
N GLY A 55 -13.87 -1.81 1.23
CA GLY A 55 -14.81 -2.49 0.32
C GLY A 55 -14.15 -3.23 -0.85
N HIS A 56 -12.81 -3.17 -0.94
CA HIS A 56 -12.02 -3.82 -1.99
C HIS A 56 -11.32 -5.09 -1.49
N ASP A 57 -11.92 -5.79 -0.52
CA ASP A 57 -11.30 -6.92 0.23
C ASP A 57 -10.89 -8.11 -0.67
N ARG A 58 -11.37 -8.17 -1.92
CA ARG A 58 -11.02 -9.19 -2.92
C ARG A 58 -10.02 -8.72 -3.98
N SER A 59 -9.37 -7.60 -3.72
CA SER A 59 -8.34 -6.99 -4.57
C SER A 59 -6.97 -7.04 -3.90
N GLU A 60 -6.00 -6.43 -4.58
CA GLU A 60 -4.72 -5.96 -4.05
C GLU A 60 -4.60 -4.45 -4.27
N ILE A 61 -3.78 -3.78 -3.46
CA ILE A 61 -3.16 -2.52 -3.84
C ILE A 61 -1.91 -2.84 -4.66
N CYS A 62 -1.86 -2.40 -5.91
CA CYS A 62 -0.75 -2.65 -6.80
C CYS A 62 -0.20 -1.39 -7.47
N GLY A 63 1.10 -1.43 -7.78
CA GLY A 63 1.82 -0.38 -8.48
C GLY A 63 1.80 1.01 -7.82
N PRO A 64 2.10 1.16 -6.52
CA PRO A 64 2.26 2.48 -5.93
C PRO A 64 3.42 3.23 -6.59
N ALA A 65 3.17 4.42 -7.12
CA ALA A 65 4.16 5.25 -7.80
C ALA A 65 3.93 6.74 -7.55
N PHE A 66 5.01 7.44 -7.23
CA PHE A 66 4.99 8.89 -7.15
C PHE A 66 5.05 9.51 -8.54
N ASP A 67 4.39 10.66 -8.72
CA ASP A 67 4.68 11.53 -9.84
C ASP A 67 6.09 12.13 -9.72
N PRO A 68 6.70 12.66 -10.80
CA PRO A 68 8.05 13.22 -10.74
C PRO A 68 8.22 14.35 -9.72
N SER A 69 7.15 15.09 -9.39
CA SER A 69 7.19 16.15 -8.37
C SER A 69 7.06 15.64 -6.94
N HIS A 70 6.77 14.35 -6.75
CA HIS A 70 6.53 13.69 -5.46
C HIS A 70 5.40 14.32 -4.63
N ASN A 71 4.45 14.99 -5.29
CA ASN A 71 3.27 15.58 -4.66
C ASN A 71 2.03 14.71 -4.79
N ARG A 72 2.07 13.71 -5.67
CA ARG A 72 0.98 12.78 -5.94
C ARG A 72 1.51 11.36 -5.88
N LEU A 73 0.79 10.51 -5.17
CA LEU A 73 1.00 9.07 -5.14
C LEU A 73 -0.18 8.39 -5.83
N TYR A 74 0.10 7.61 -6.86
CA TYR A 74 -0.89 6.79 -7.54
C TYR A 74 -0.73 5.34 -7.15
N PHE A 75 -1.83 4.61 -7.06
CA PHE A 75 -1.84 3.15 -6.97
C PHE A 75 -3.17 2.63 -7.50
N SER A 76 -3.24 1.35 -7.83
CA SER A 76 -4.49 0.71 -8.24
C SER A 76 -5.01 -0.26 -7.21
N SER A 77 -6.32 -0.40 -7.13
CA SER A 77 -6.96 -1.64 -6.74
C SER A 77 -7.10 -2.52 -7.99
N GLN A 78 -6.30 -3.58 -8.12
CA GLN A 78 -6.25 -4.40 -9.36
C GLN A 78 -7.63 -4.95 -9.76
N ARG A 79 -8.41 -5.39 -8.77
CA ARG A 79 -9.66 -6.14 -8.98
C ARG A 79 -10.91 -5.40 -8.49
N GLY A 80 -10.76 -4.19 -7.96
CA GLY A 80 -11.86 -3.38 -7.43
C GLY A 80 -12.65 -4.04 -6.30
N GLU A 81 -13.85 -3.50 -6.04
CA GLU A 81 -14.81 -4.05 -5.07
C GLU A 81 -15.33 -5.45 -5.48
N THR A 82 -15.39 -5.72 -6.78
CA THR A 82 -15.98 -6.95 -7.32
C THR A 82 -15.03 -8.16 -7.26
N GLY A 83 -13.73 -7.93 -7.06
CA GLY A 83 -12.71 -8.99 -7.13
C GLY A 83 -12.46 -9.51 -8.55
N SER A 84 -12.91 -8.79 -9.58
CA SER A 84 -12.70 -9.14 -10.98
C SER A 84 -11.66 -8.21 -11.61
N SER A 85 -10.80 -8.74 -12.49
CA SER A 85 -9.80 -7.94 -13.20
C SER A 85 -10.39 -6.84 -14.10
N GLN A 86 -11.70 -6.86 -14.36
CA GLN A 86 -12.41 -5.80 -15.08
C GLN A 86 -12.88 -4.68 -14.15
N GLY A 87 -12.84 -4.88 -12.82
CA GLY A 87 -13.27 -3.92 -11.82
C GLY A 87 -12.16 -2.99 -11.32
N GLY A 88 -10.97 -3.03 -11.92
CA GLY A 88 -9.82 -2.26 -11.45
C GLY A 88 -10.06 -0.75 -11.41
N VAL A 89 -9.55 -0.10 -10.36
CA VAL A 89 -9.67 1.35 -10.14
C VAL A 89 -8.32 1.93 -9.75
N ILE A 90 -7.99 3.12 -10.26
CA ILE A 90 -6.78 3.87 -9.88
C ILE A 90 -7.17 4.96 -8.88
N PHE A 91 -6.39 5.07 -7.81
CA PHE A 91 -6.48 6.11 -6.80
C PHE A 91 -5.30 7.08 -6.94
N GLU A 92 -5.54 8.33 -6.55
CA GLU A 92 -4.51 9.33 -6.34
C GLU A 92 -4.62 9.84 -4.89
N ILE A 93 -3.49 9.93 -4.20
CA ILE A 93 -3.34 10.67 -2.96
C ILE A 93 -2.54 11.93 -3.25
N SER A 94 -3.11 13.08 -2.94
CA SER A 94 -2.46 14.38 -3.06
C SER A 94 -2.84 15.29 -1.88
N ARG A 95 -2.02 16.31 -1.63
CA ARG A 95 -2.39 17.39 -0.69
C ARG A 95 -3.36 18.35 -1.37
N VAL A 96 -4.42 18.70 -0.67
CA VAL A 96 -5.38 19.76 -1.03
C VAL A 96 -4.91 21.13 -0.55
#